data_AF-A0A329SJ84-F1
#
_entry.id   AF-A0A329SJ84-F1
#
_cell.length_a   1.000
_cell.length_b   1.000
_cell.length_c   1.000
_cell.angle_alpha   90.00
_cell.angle_beta   90.00
_cell.angle_gamma   90.00
#
_symmetry.space_group_name_H-M   'P 1'
#
loop_
_entity.id
_entity.type
_entity.pdbx_description
1 polymer ?
#
loop_
_entity_poly.entity_id
_entity_poly.type
_entity_poly.pdbx_seq_one_letter_code
_entity_poly.pdbx_strand_id
1 'polypeptide(L)'
;MREVFEAFLTDPIRVNEDVFALWLEGHNAGDALAARLRLPSAVPMPFLGGDAAAKLRELLWRDTVDQYRLYDKLEHYLSQPSLFRSQLLFQIPPAQQYYMVERYYTRDADVDRWLLGKKLSGRLEKDLDDVAERSGRTLKSCRRQLENLRRVYAAVEDRNFHGLPCRAISELFLLSEQLSSKYACLLFILHTRFQVHPQHPVTGFLTWPDLRFFAALLMTHWLPQRNTLAKLQFPKGKTKDTVEDTVVENGAQIALRSPSTGDWPTIGFLQEKLQPTSVRETVGLDLSHPLTNCLRDLKAHLINDNDVLRVYRENVMDCLRSWAAAKGTLSSSARSLDELESKLYLVVHGFLTIGAGLSQPKELQHLLEYLLTRVVRILHDCEITKSQVNALFSALVDALAELDVWYLNGEETRGLLLASWDRFISVCRAIVLTVYDRCHPSAILAYQQAILGDTTEEAATGASSIHGANNSY
;
A
#
# COMPACT_ATOMS: atom_id res chain seq x y z
N MET A 1 32.96 -49.75 7.27
CA MET A 1 32.28 -48.70 8.08
C MET A 1 30.79 -48.94 7.85
N ARG A 2 30.05 -49.48 8.83
CA ARG A 2 28.60 -49.64 8.71
C ARG A 2 27.99 -48.27 9.04
N GLU A 3 27.42 -47.60 8.04
CA GLU A 3 26.59 -46.42 8.29
C GLU A 3 25.37 -46.89 9.10
N VAL A 4 25.35 -46.52 10.38
CA VAL A 4 24.19 -46.71 11.24
C VAL A 4 23.27 -45.53 10.95
N PHE A 5 22.19 -45.78 10.22
CA PHE A 5 21.11 -44.81 10.07
C PHE A 5 20.15 -44.99 11.25
N GLU A 6 20.01 -43.94 12.07
CA GLU A 6 18.92 -43.85 13.04
C GLU A 6 17.69 -43.32 12.31
N ALA A 7 16.66 -44.14 12.19
CA ALA A 7 15.36 -43.75 11.64
C ALA A 7 14.38 -43.52 12.80
N PHE A 8 13.94 -42.27 12.97
CA PHE A 8 12.89 -41.91 13.92
C PHE A 8 11.56 -41.87 13.18
N LEU A 9 10.70 -42.86 13.41
CA LEU A 9 9.35 -42.93 12.83
C LEU A 9 8.35 -42.39 13.85
N THR A 10 7.79 -41.21 13.57
CA THR A 10 6.65 -40.67 14.30
C THR A 10 5.45 -40.56 13.40
N ASP A 11 4.25 -40.61 13.97
CA ASP A 11 3.05 -40.25 13.26
C ASP A 11 3.22 -38.84 12.64
N PRO A 12 2.79 -38.65 11.38
CA PRO A 12 2.88 -37.34 10.74
C PRO A 12 2.05 -36.35 11.56
N ILE A 13 2.64 -35.20 11.85
CA ILE A 13 1.95 -34.14 12.59
C ILE A 13 0.84 -33.60 11.70
N ARG A 14 -0.41 -33.81 12.15
CA ARG A 14 -1.59 -33.27 11.46
C ARG A 14 -1.89 -31.90 12.03
N VAL A 15 -1.62 -30.87 11.25
CA VAL A 15 -1.97 -29.48 11.59
C VAL A 15 -3.45 -29.29 11.29
N ASN A 16 -4.23 -28.88 12.30
CA ASN A 16 -5.62 -28.48 12.09
C ASN A 16 -5.68 -27.01 11.66
N GLU A 17 -6.06 -26.76 10.40
CA GLU A 17 -6.03 -25.42 9.81
C GLU A 17 -6.96 -24.41 10.50
N ASP A 18 -8.14 -24.86 10.96
CA ASP A 18 -9.11 -23.99 11.65
C ASP A 18 -8.58 -23.57 13.02
N VAL A 19 -7.97 -24.53 13.75
CA VAL A 19 -7.35 -24.27 15.06
C VAL A 19 -6.12 -23.38 14.90
N PHE A 20 -5.34 -23.58 13.84
CA PHE A 20 -4.21 -22.73 13.50
C PHE A 20 -4.66 -21.30 13.19
N ALA A 21 -5.75 -21.11 12.44
CA ALA A 21 -6.31 -19.79 12.18
C ALA A 21 -6.73 -19.08 13.47
N LEU A 22 -7.41 -19.78 14.39
CA LEU A 22 -7.81 -19.22 15.69
C LEU A 22 -6.60 -18.87 16.56
N TRP A 23 -5.55 -19.69 16.55
CA TRP A 23 -4.29 -19.38 17.24
C TRP A 23 -3.61 -18.14 16.65
N LEU A 24 -3.63 -17.98 15.32
CA LEU A 24 -3.15 -16.78 14.64
C LEU A 24 -4.03 -15.54 14.96
N GLU A 25 -5.32 -15.71 15.13
CA GLU A 25 -6.20 -14.63 15.59
C GLU A 25 -5.93 -14.27 17.06
N GLY A 26 -5.13 -15.07 17.76
CA GLY A 26 -4.71 -14.84 19.14
C GLY A 26 -5.72 -15.30 20.19
N HIS A 27 -6.72 -16.07 19.78
CA HIS A 27 -7.66 -16.73 20.68
C HIS A 27 -6.93 -17.74 21.56
N ASN A 28 -7.35 -17.87 22.82
CA ASN A 28 -6.84 -18.93 23.69
C ASN A 28 -7.51 -20.29 23.33
N ALA A 29 -6.98 -21.39 23.88
CA ALA A 29 -7.51 -22.73 23.59
C ALA A 29 -9.01 -22.89 23.97
N GLY A 30 -9.48 -22.18 24.99
CA GLY A 30 -10.88 -22.20 25.43
C GLY A 30 -11.80 -21.53 24.43
N ASP A 31 -11.44 -20.34 23.96
CA ASP A 31 -12.16 -19.61 22.91
C ASP A 31 -12.19 -20.41 21.62
N ALA A 32 -11.06 -21.03 21.26
CA ALA A 32 -10.97 -21.89 20.08
C ALA A 32 -11.87 -23.11 20.20
N LEU A 33 -11.93 -23.78 21.36
CA LEU A 33 -12.89 -24.86 21.61
C LEU A 33 -14.33 -24.37 21.42
N ALA A 34 -14.67 -23.20 21.97
CA ALA A 34 -16.01 -22.63 21.82
C ALA A 34 -16.35 -22.35 20.35
N ALA A 35 -15.41 -21.84 19.56
CA ALA A 35 -15.58 -21.66 18.12
C ALA A 35 -15.77 -23.00 17.38
N ARG A 36 -14.95 -24.01 17.70
CA ARG A 36 -15.06 -25.36 17.10
C ARG A 36 -16.39 -26.04 17.38
N LEU A 37 -16.97 -25.82 18.56
CA LEU A 37 -18.28 -26.37 18.93
C LEU A 37 -19.45 -25.72 18.21
N ARG A 38 -19.26 -24.50 17.66
CA ARG A 38 -20.28 -23.79 16.86
C ARG A 38 -20.28 -24.23 15.41
N LEU A 39 -19.20 -24.85 14.92
CA LEU A 39 -19.14 -25.39 13.58
C LEU A 39 -20.06 -26.60 13.45
N PRO A 40 -20.85 -26.72 12.37
CA PRO A 40 -21.67 -27.91 12.13
C PRO A 40 -20.77 -29.15 12.07
N SER A 41 -20.99 -30.10 12.98
CA SER A 41 -20.29 -31.39 12.90
C SER A 41 -20.72 -32.11 11.62
N ALA A 42 -19.83 -32.25 10.65
CA ALA A 42 -20.09 -32.98 9.40
C ALA A 42 -20.30 -34.49 9.62
N VAL A 43 -19.92 -35.01 10.79
CA VAL A 43 -20.01 -36.43 11.12
C VAL A 43 -21.11 -36.64 12.16
N PRO A 44 -22.23 -37.30 11.80
CA PRO A 44 -23.11 -37.92 12.79
C PRO A 44 -22.26 -38.96 13.51
N MET A 45 -22.05 -38.81 14.82
CA MET A 45 -21.26 -39.76 15.63
C MET A 45 -22.22 -40.81 16.22
N PRO A 46 -22.50 -41.92 15.51
CA PRO A 46 -23.60 -42.83 15.86
C PRO A 46 -23.20 -43.79 17.00
N PHE A 47 -21.92 -43.79 17.37
CA PHE A 47 -21.30 -44.71 18.32
C PHE A 47 -21.17 -44.14 19.74
N LEU A 48 -21.43 -42.84 19.91
CA LEU A 48 -21.42 -42.22 21.20
C LEU A 48 -22.85 -42.38 21.77
N GLY A 49 -23.05 -43.37 22.65
CA GLY A 49 -24.29 -43.50 23.44
C GLY A 49 -24.54 -42.27 24.33
N GLY A 50 -25.52 -42.35 25.25
CA GLY A 50 -26.01 -41.24 26.09
C GLY A 50 -24.97 -40.53 26.96
N ASP A 51 -24.12 -39.72 26.31
CA ASP A 51 -23.28 -38.59 26.74
C ASP A 51 -22.35 -38.15 25.58
N ALA A 52 -22.84 -38.24 24.34
CA ALA A 52 -22.03 -38.04 23.15
C ALA A 52 -21.47 -36.63 23.03
N ALA A 53 -22.26 -35.64 23.43
CA ALA A 53 -21.90 -34.25 23.36
C ALA A 53 -20.75 -33.91 24.34
N ALA A 54 -20.76 -34.43 25.57
CA ALA A 54 -19.69 -34.16 26.52
C ALA A 54 -18.39 -34.87 26.13
N LYS A 55 -18.47 -36.13 25.65
CA LYS A 55 -17.30 -36.85 25.14
C LYS A 55 -16.69 -36.17 23.92
N LEU A 56 -17.52 -35.71 22.98
CA LEU A 56 -17.04 -34.94 21.82
C LEU A 56 -16.36 -33.64 22.27
N ARG A 57 -16.97 -32.91 23.19
CA ARG A 57 -16.39 -31.69 23.77
C ARG A 57 -15.03 -31.97 24.42
N GLU A 58 -14.89 -33.05 25.17
CA GLU A 58 -13.63 -33.44 25.81
C GLU A 58 -12.55 -33.80 24.78
N LEU A 59 -12.89 -34.58 23.74
CA LEU A 59 -11.97 -34.93 22.66
C LEU A 59 -11.49 -33.69 21.92
N LEU A 60 -12.40 -32.78 21.56
CA LEU A 60 -12.06 -31.51 20.93
C LEU A 60 -11.20 -30.63 21.84
N TRP A 61 -11.46 -30.60 23.14
CA TRP A 61 -10.63 -29.86 24.09
C TRP A 61 -9.19 -30.38 24.10
N ARG A 62 -9.00 -31.70 24.26
CA ARG A 62 -7.67 -32.33 24.28
C ARG A 62 -6.91 -32.07 22.97
N ASP A 63 -7.56 -32.30 21.83
CA ASP A 63 -6.98 -32.00 20.52
C ASP A 63 -6.63 -30.51 20.37
N THR A 64 -7.51 -29.59 20.78
CA THR A 64 -7.25 -28.14 20.71
C THR A 64 -6.03 -27.76 21.54
N VAL A 65 -5.94 -28.24 22.78
CA VAL A 65 -4.81 -27.95 23.68
C VAL A 65 -3.51 -28.50 23.12
N ASP A 66 -3.51 -29.70 22.55
CA ASP A 66 -2.31 -30.30 21.98
C ASP A 66 -1.86 -29.59 20.69
N GLN A 67 -2.80 -29.16 19.83
CA GLN A 67 -2.49 -28.30 18.68
C GLN A 67 -1.89 -26.95 19.11
N TYR A 68 -2.42 -26.32 20.16
CA TYR A 68 -1.86 -25.06 20.69
C TYR A 68 -0.44 -25.25 21.21
N ARG A 69 -0.17 -26.32 21.97
CA ARG A 69 1.19 -26.65 22.43
C ARG A 69 2.16 -26.88 21.27
N LEU A 70 1.68 -27.49 20.19
CA LEU A 70 2.46 -27.64 18.97
C LEU A 70 2.76 -26.28 18.35
N TYR A 71 1.76 -25.40 18.18
CA TYR A 71 1.95 -24.09 17.54
C TYR A 71 2.88 -23.19 18.33
N ASP A 72 2.81 -23.19 19.66
CA ASP A 72 3.73 -22.44 20.51
C ASP A 72 5.19 -22.92 20.34
N LYS A 73 5.41 -24.22 20.11
CA LYS A 73 6.74 -24.76 19.75
C LYS A 73 7.17 -24.38 18.33
N LEU A 74 6.23 -24.31 17.40
CA LEU A 74 6.47 -23.96 16.01
C LEU A 74 6.65 -22.46 15.78
N GLU A 75 6.17 -21.59 16.69
CA GLU A 75 6.18 -20.13 16.53
C GLU A 75 7.59 -19.58 16.23
N HIS A 76 8.61 -20.08 16.93
CA HIS A 76 10.00 -19.69 16.67
C HIS A 76 10.43 -20.02 15.24
N TYR A 77 10.06 -21.20 14.72
CA TYR A 77 10.36 -21.60 13.35
C TYR A 77 9.53 -20.80 12.34
N LEU A 78 8.25 -20.56 12.60
CA LEU A 78 7.39 -19.74 11.74
C LEU A 78 7.92 -18.31 11.61
N SER A 79 8.55 -17.77 12.66
CA SER A 79 9.21 -16.45 12.62
C SER A 79 10.48 -16.41 11.75
N GLN A 80 11.03 -17.57 11.40
CA GLN A 80 12.25 -17.74 10.59
C GLN A 80 12.03 -18.88 9.55
N PRO A 81 11.35 -18.61 8.43
CA PRO A 81 10.89 -19.64 7.49
C PRO A 81 12.00 -20.58 6.97
N SER A 82 13.24 -20.10 6.84
CA SER A 82 14.40 -20.92 6.47
C SER A 82 14.71 -22.01 7.50
N LEU A 83 14.52 -21.74 8.80
CA LEU A 83 14.65 -22.74 9.86
C LEU A 83 13.46 -23.69 9.86
N PHE A 84 12.25 -23.20 9.60
CA PHE A 84 11.07 -24.06 9.53
C PHE A 84 11.13 -25.08 8.38
N ARG A 85 11.76 -24.71 7.26
CA ARG A 85 11.98 -25.61 6.13
C ARG A 85 13.04 -26.68 6.40
N SER A 86 14.06 -26.35 7.19
CA SER A 86 15.24 -27.21 7.41
C SER A 86 15.18 -28.06 8.67
N GLN A 87 14.26 -27.76 9.61
CA GLN A 87 14.10 -28.53 10.84
C GLN A 87 13.62 -29.97 10.56
N LEU A 88 14.09 -30.91 11.40
CA LEU A 88 13.77 -32.35 11.32
C LEU A 88 12.92 -32.86 12.49
N LEU A 89 12.62 -32.00 13.47
CA LEU A 89 11.93 -32.34 14.71
C LEU A 89 10.43 -32.59 14.50
N PHE A 90 9.82 -31.80 13.62
CA PHE A 90 8.40 -31.84 13.31
C PHE A 90 8.24 -32.30 11.85
N GLN A 91 7.78 -33.53 11.67
CA GLN A 91 7.52 -34.11 10.35
C GLN A 91 6.25 -33.49 9.75
N ILE A 92 6.40 -32.31 9.15
CA ILE A 92 5.32 -31.54 8.51
C ILE A 92 5.58 -31.50 7.00
N PRO A 93 4.63 -31.93 6.14
CA PRO A 93 4.81 -31.93 4.69
C PRO A 93 5.13 -30.53 4.13
N PRO A 94 5.95 -30.41 3.06
CA PRO A 94 6.34 -29.11 2.49
C PRO A 94 5.17 -28.21 2.10
N ALA A 95 4.08 -28.78 1.57
CA ALA A 95 2.88 -28.02 1.23
C ALA A 95 2.21 -27.40 2.47
N GLN A 96 2.15 -28.15 3.59
CA GLN A 96 1.63 -27.64 4.86
C GLN A 96 2.57 -26.59 5.46
N GLN A 97 3.90 -26.77 5.35
CA GLN A 97 4.87 -25.78 5.81
C GLN A 97 4.67 -24.43 5.09
N TYR A 98 4.54 -24.48 3.76
CA TYR A 98 4.27 -23.29 2.95
C TYR A 98 2.97 -22.60 3.36
N TYR A 99 1.87 -23.36 3.51
CA TYR A 99 0.60 -22.84 3.99
C TYR A 99 0.74 -22.15 5.35
N MET A 100 1.41 -22.78 6.30
CA MET A 100 1.58 -22.23 7.65
C MET A 100 2.39 -20.94 7.65
N VAL A 101 3.48 -20.87 6.88
CA VAL A 101 4.30 -19.66 6.74
C VAL A 101 3.50 -18.54 6.08
N GLU A 102 2.83 -18.82 4.97
CA GLU A 102 1.99 -17.85 4.24
C GLU A 102 0.92 -17.24 5.15
N ARG A 103 0.24 -18.08 5.95
CA ARG A 103 -0.77 -17.64 6.92
C ARG A 103 -0.17 -16.88 8.09
N TYR A 104 0.98 -17.30 8.61
CA TYR A 104 1.66 -16.62 9.73
C TYR A 104 2.07 -15.19 9.37
N TYR A 105 2.54 -14.97 8.14
CA TYR A 105 2.89 -13.65 7.61
C TYR A 105 1.71 -12.89 6.98
N THR A 106 0.50 -13.45 6.96
CA THR A 106 -0.66 -12.72 6.48
C THR A 106 -0.95 -11.51 7.39
N ARG A 107 -1.28 -10.39 6.75
CA ARG A 107 -1.54 -9.10 7.38
C ARG A 107 -3.01 -8.73 7.30
N ASP A 108 -3.47 -8.06 8.35
CA ASP A 108 -4.79 -7.46 8.44
C ASP A 108 -4.74 -5.99 7.99
N ALA A 109 -5.73 -5.60 7.21
CA ALA A 109 -5.83 -4.27 6.61
C ALA A 109 -5.96 -3.15 7.65
N ASP A 110 -6.73 -3.40 8.69
CA ASP A 110 -7.04 -2.41 9.72
C ASP A 110 -5.85 -2.27 10.68
N VAL A 111 -5.18 -3.38 11.00
CA VAL A 111 -3.90 -3.34 11.72
C VAL A 111 -2.88 -2.52 10.94
N ASP A 112 -2.68 -2.78 9.64
CA ASP A 112 -1.76 -2.00 8.79
C ASP A 112 -2.11 -0.51 8.78
N ARG A 113 -3.39 -0.20 8.65
CA ARG A 113 -3.89 1.18 8.63
C ARG A 113 -3.51 1.95 9.90
N TRP A 114 -3.54 1.32 11.06
CA TRP A 114 -3.21 1.93 12.35
C TRP A 114 -1.71 1.88 12.70
N LEU A 115 -0.94 0.99 12.09
CA LEU A 115 0.52 0.98 12.22
C LEU A 115 1.21 2.08 11.40
N LEU A 116 0.61 2.48 10.27
CA LEU A 116 1.18 3.48 9.37
C LEU A 116 1.21 4.90 9.95
N GLY A 117 2.22 5.68 9.55
CA GLY A 117 2.44 7.05 10.03
C GLY A 117 3.09 7.14 11.42
N LYS A 118 3.30 6.01 12.11
CA LYS A 118 4.14 5.88 13.29
C LYS A 118 5.48 5.28 12.92
N LYS A 119 6.56 5.68 13.60
CA LYS A 119 7.86 5.01 13.46
C LYS A 119 7.78 3.61 14.05
N LEU A 120 8.40 2.61 13.39
CA LEU A 120 8.56 1.24 13.89
C LEU A 120 9.53 1.16 15.09
N SER A 121 9.28 1.95 16.12
CA SER A 121 10.09 2.04 17.33
C SER A 121 9.49 1.20 18.46
N GLY A 122 10.24 0.98 19.55
CA GLY A 122 9.71 0.33 20.75
C GLY A 122 8.54 1.09 21.40
N ARG A 123 8.29 2.36 21.07
CA ARG A 123 7.09 3.08 21.52
C ARG A 123 5.81 2.53 20.86
N LEU A 124 5.91 2.09 19.62
CA LEU A 124 4.76 1.50 18.90
C LEU A 124 4.27 0.21 19.56
N GLU A 125 5.12 -0.52 20.27
CA GLU A 125 4.72 -1.71 21.03
C GLU A 125 3.80 -1.38 22.20
N LYS A 126 4.00 -0.21 22.81
CA LYS A 126 3.16 0.26 23.93
C LYS A 126 1.79 0.71 23.44
N ASP A 127 1.73 1.22 22.22
CA ASP A 127 0.49 1.66 21.59
C ASP A 127 -0.27 0.49 20.92
N LEU A 128 0.21 -0.77 21.02
CA LEU A 128 -0.45 -1.89 20.36
C LEU A 128 -1.81 -2.23 20.97
N ASP A 129 -2.07 -1.85 22.22
CA ASP A 129 -3.39 -1.99 22.85
C ASP A 129 -4.42 -1.13 22.09
N ASP A 130 -4.10 0.14 21.82
CA ASP A 130 -4.94 1.03 21.00
C ASP A 130 -5.13 0.47 19.58
N VAL A 131 -4.08 -0.08 18.96
CA VAL A 131 -4.17 -0.68 17.63
C VAL A 131 -5.10 -1.90 17.64
N ALA A 132 -5.01 -2.74 18.65
CA ALA A 132 -5.84 -3.93 18.82
C ALA A 132 -7.32 -3.55 18.96
N GLU A 133 -7.61 -2.59 19.83
CA GLU A 133 -8.96 -2.05 20.02
C GLU A 133 -9.53 -1.47 18.71
N ARG A 134 -8.79 -0.57 18.06
CA ARG A 134 -9.27 0.12 16.85
C ARG A 134 -9.36 -0.76 15.61
N SER A 135 -8.59 -1.84 15.53
CA SER A 135 -8.68 -2.81 14.43
C SER A 135 -9.64 -3.96 14.71
N GLY A 136 -10.18 -4.06 15.94
CA GLY A 136 -11.00 -5.19 16.36
C GLY A 136 -10.24 -6.53 16.36
N ARG A 137 -8.90 -6.49 16.47
CA ARG A 137 -8.04 -7.68 16.49
C ARG A 137 -7.47 -7.89 17.89
N THR A 138 -7.10 -9.13 18.21
CA THR A 138 -6.46 -9.39 19.51
C THR A 138 -5.07 -8.79 19.56
N LEU A 139 -4.65 -8.37 20.75
CA LEU A 139 -3.29 -7.89 21.00
C LEU A 139 -2.21 -8.89 20.59
N LYS A 140 -2.42 -10.19 20.81
CA LYS A 140 -1.49 -11.25 20.39
C LYS A 140 -1.34 -11.27 18.86
N SER A 141 -2.43 -11.12 18.11
CA SER A 141 -2.40 -11.04 16.65
C SER A 141 -1.67 -9.78 16.16
N CYS A 142 -1.98 -8.61 16.73
CA CYS A 142 -1.32 -7.35 16.39
C CYS A 142 0.18 -7.40 16.65
N ARG A 143 0.62 -7.97 17.78
CA ARG A 143 2.03 -8.20 18.11
C ARG A 143 2.72 -9.06 17.06
N ARG A 144 2.13 -10.20 16.67
CA ARG A 144 2.70 -11.05 15.61
C ARG A 144 2.89 -10.27 14.31
N GLN A 145 1.86 -9.54 13.89
CA GLN A 145 1.89 -8.80 12.63
C GLN A 145 2.94 -7.66 12.65
N LEU A 146 3.09 -6.96 13.77
CA LEU A 146 4.15 -5.95 13.93
C LEU A 146 5.54 -6.58 13.87
N GLU A 147 5.76 -7.69 14.60
CA GLU A 147 7.05 -8.37 14.60
C GLU A 147 7.43 -8.93 13.23
N ASN A 148 6.46 -9.50 12.51
CA ASN A 148 6.67 -9.96 11.14
C ASN A 148 7.03 -8.80 10.20
N LEU A 149 6.36 -7.65 10.36
CA LEU A 149 6.71 -6.43 9.60
C LEU A 149 8.13 -5.97 9.89
N ARG A 150 8.54 -5.94 11.17
CA ARG A 150 9.89 -5.53 11.57
C ARG A 150 10.96 -6.44 11.00
N ARG A 151 10.76 -7.76 11.06
CA ARG A 151 11.69 -8.74 10.47
C ARG A 151 11.85 -8.53 8.97
N VAL A 152 10.73 -8.37 8.25
CA VAL A 152 10.74 -8.15 6.81
C VAL A 152 11.38 -6.80 6.46
N TYR A 153 11.06 -5.74 7.19
CA TYR A 153 11.64 -4.42 6.99
C TYR A 153 13.16 -4.45 7.22
N ALA A 154 13.62 -4.98 8.36
CA ALA A 154 15.04 -5.09 8.69
C ALA A 154 15.80 -5.90 7.64
N ALA A 155 15.26 -7.03 7.18
CA ALA A 155 15.91 -7.87 6.18
C ALA A 155 16.07 -7.18 4.80
N VAL A 156 15.18 -6.25 4.44
CA VAL A 156 15.28 -5.46 3.20
C VAL A 156 16.16 -4.22 3.42
N GLU A 157 16.09 -3.60 4.60
CA GLU A 157 16.94 -2.48 5.02
C GLU A 157 18.42 -2.89 5.10
N ASP A 158 18.73 -4.09 5.61
CA ASP A 158 20.08 -4.66 5.65
C ASP A 158 20.71 -4.81 4.24
N ARG A 159 19.87 -4.83 3.20
CA ARG A 159 20.28 -4.83 1.79
C ARG A 159 20.30 -3.41 1.19
N ASN A 160 20.22 -2.38 2.03
CA ASN A 160 20.11 -0.97 1.65
C ASN A 160 18.96 -0.70 0.67
N PHE A 161 17.86 -1.46 0.75
CA PHE A 161 16.76 -1.39 -0.19
C PHE A 161 17.21 -1.51 -1.67
N HIS A 162 18.28 -2.23 -1.96
CA HIS A 162 18.74 -2.47 -3.33
C HIS A 162 18.15 -3.77 -3.92
N GLY A 163 18.08 -3.82 -5.25
CA GLY A 163 17.54 -4.96 -5.99
C GLY A 163 16.01 -4.96 -6.02
N LEU A 164 15.40 -6.13 -6.14
CA LEU A 164 13.95 -6.29 -6.28
C LEU A 164 13.33 -6.63 -4.90
N PRO A 165 12.59 -5.70 -4.24
CA PRO A 165 12.05 -5.95 -2.91
C PRO A 165 11.11 -7.15 -2.87
N CYS A 166 10.21 -7.29 -3.85
CA CYS A 166 9.29 -8.43 -3.93
C CYS A 166 10.03 -9.77 -3.94
N ARG A 167 11.08 -9.88 -4.77
CA ARG A 167 11.89 -11.09 -4.89
C ARG A 167 12.69 -11.37 -3.62
N ALA A 168 13.33 -10.34 -3.04
CA ALA A 168 14.09 -10.47 -1.80
C ALA A 168 13.21 -10.99 -0.66
N ILE A 169 11.99 -10.46 -0.51
CA ILE A 169 11.04 -10.89 0.52
C ILE A 169 10.59 -12.35 0.26
N SER A 170 10.24 -12.68 -0.98
CA SER A 170 9.81 -14.03 -1.35
C SER A 170 10.90 -15.08 -1.06
N GLU A 171 12.15 -14.79 -1.45
CA GLU A 171 13.27 -15.72 -1.25
C GLU A 171 13.68 -15.86 0.23
N LEU A 172 13.70 -14.76 1.00
CA LEU A 172 14.13 -14.78 2.40
C LEU A 172 13.08 -15.39 3.34
N PHE A 173 11.80 -15.12 3.08
CA PHE A 173 10.69 -15.52 3.96
C PHE A 173 9.85 -16.65 3.38
N LEU A 174 10.21 -17.19 2.21
CA LEU A 174 9.50 -18.28 1.53
C LEU A 174 8.01 -17.97 1.29
N LEU A 175 7.69 -16.70 1.03
CA LEU A 175 6.32 -16.20 0.82
C LEU A 175 5.94 -16.25 -0.65
N SER A 176 4.62 -16.33 -0.92
CA SER A 176 4.08 -16.12 -2.26
C SER A 176 4.46 -14.75 -2.80
N GLU A 177 4.61 -14.65 -4.12
CA GLU A 177 4.83 -13.35 -4.78
C GLU A 177 3.70 -12.37 -4.45
N GLN A 178 2.46 -12.86 -4.34
CA GLN A 178 1.30 -12.03 -3.99
C GLN A 178 1.44 -11.39 -2.60
N LEU A 179 1.87 -12.15 -1.59
CA LEU A 179 2.09 -11.63 -0.24
C LEU A 179 3.35 -10.76 -0.19
N SER A 180 4.44 -11.17 -0.85
CA SER A 180 5.67 -10.38 -0.95
C SER A 180 5.43 -9.00 -1.58
N SER A 181 4.59 -8.91 -2.62
CA SER A 181 4.22 -7.64 -3.24
C SER A 181 3.40 -6.74 -2.32
N LYS A 182 2.51 -7.31 -1.49
CA LYS A 182 1.80 -6.53 -0.45
C LYS A 182 2.77 -5.97 0.58
N TYR A 183 3.74 -6.78 1.02
CA TYR A 183 4.81 -6.31 1.90
C TYR A 183 5.64 -5.22 1.22
N ALA A 184 6.03 -5.36 -0.05
CA ALA A 184 6.81 -4.35 -0.76
C ALA A 184 6.08 -2.99 -0.81
N CYS A 185 4.78 -2.97 -1.08
CA CYS A 185 3.96 -1.74 -1.02
C CYS A 185 3.96 -1.12 0.39
N LEU A 186 3.82 -1.95 1.42
CA LEU A 186 3.83 -1.49 2.81
C LEU A 186 5.20 -0.94 3.23
N LEU A 187 6.29 -1.65 2.87
CA LEU A 187 7.66 -1.21 3.10
C LEU A 187 7.93 0.13 2.40
N PHE A 188 7.44 0.31 1.18
CA PHE A 188 7.55 1.58 0.47
C PHE A 188 6.91 2.73 1.27
N ILE A 189 5.67 2.56 1.73
CA ILE A 189 4.98 3.59 2.55
C ILE A 189 5.75 3.90 3.84
N LEU A 190 6.35 2.88 4.47
CA LEU A 190 7.15 3.04 5.69
C LEU A 190 8.49 3.72 5.43
N HIS A 191 9.16 3.37 4.33
CA HIS A 191 10.42 3.95 3.88
C HIS A 191 10.24 5.44 3.54
N THR A 192 9.19 5.78 2.80
CA THR A 192 8.85 7.17 2.45
C THR A 192 8.25 7.96 3.62
N ARG A 193 7.85 7.27 4.71
CA ARG A 193 7.30 7.84 5.94
C ARG A 193 6.03 8.67 5.73
N PHE A 194 5.17 8.27 4.81
CA PHE A 194 3.95 9.04 4.53
C PHE A 194 3.15 9.38 5.79
N GLN A 195 2.77 10.65 5.90
CA GLN A 195 1.89 11.14 6.96
C GLN A 195 0.46 10.73 6.64
N VAL A 196 0.11 9.48 6.96
CA VAL A 196 -1.20 8.89 6.62
C VAL A 196 -1.87 8.23 7.82
N HIS A 197 -1.41 8.45 9.05
CA HIS A 197 -2.05 7.90 10.25
C HIS A 197 -3.56 8.27 10.29
N PRO A 198 -4.48 7.41 10.78
CA PRO A 198 -5.92 7.69 10.77
C PRO A 198 -6.32 9.01 11.44
N GLN A 199 -5.54 9.44 12.44
CA GLN A 199 -5.74 10.70 13.16
C GLN A 199 -5.12 11.93 12.45
N HIS A 200 -4.47 11.75 11.30
CA HIS A 200 -3.88 12.87 10.58
C HIS A 200 -4.97 13.78 10.01
N PRO A 201 -4.93 15.11 10.22
CA PRO A 201 -6.05 16.00 9.91
C PRO A 201 -6.40 16.06 8.42
N VAL A 202 -5.40 15.91 7.54
CA VAL A 202 -5.58 16.08 6.09
C VAL A 202 -5.74 14.76 5.35
N THR A 203 -5.07 13.71 5.81
CA THR A 203 -4.93 12.42 5.07
C THR A 203 -5.49 11.24 5.86
N GLY A 204 -5.99 11.47 7.08
CA GLY A 204 -6.53 10.42 7.94
C GLY A 204 -7.71 9.67 7.33
N PHE A 205 -8.49 10.32 6.45
CA PHE A 205 -9.62 9.73 5.73
C PHE A 205 -9.24 8.68 4.68
N LEU A 206 -7.95 8.60 4.30
CA LEU A 206 -7.50 7.63 3.32
C LEU A 206 -7.67 6.21 3.86
N THR A 207 -8.22 5.33 3.03
CA THR A 207 -8.47 3.93 3.38
C THR A 207 -7.26 3.05 3.02
N TRP A 208 -7.20 1.83 3.54
CA TRP A 208 -6.15 0.89 3.16
C TRP A 208 -6.12 0.55 1.64
N PRO A 209 -7.28 0.37 0.96
CA PRO A 209 -7.30 0.29 -0.51
C PRO A 209 -6.67 1.50 -1.20
N ASP A 210 -6.93 2.72 -0.74
CA ASP A 210 -6.34 3.93 -1.32
C ASP A 210 -4.81 3.90 -1.22
N LEU A 211 -4.29 3.60 -0.03
CA LEU A 211 -2.84 3.58 0.23
C LEU A 211 -2.13 2.49 -0.56
N ARG A 212 -2.74 1.30 -0.71
CA ARG A 212 -2.20 0.22 -1.55
C ARG A 212 -2.17 0.62 -3.02
N PHE A 213 -3.25 1.22 -3.52
CA PHE A 213 -3.31 1.70 -4.89
C PHE A 213 -2.26 2.80 -5.14
N PHE A 214 -2.11 3.76 -4.23
CA PHE A 214 -1.11 4.82 -4.34
C PHE A 214 0.31 4.29 -4.27
N ALA A 215 0.60 3.34 -3.38
CA ALA A 215 1.90 2.70 -3.33
C ALA A 215 2.23 1.99 -4.66
N ALA A 216 1.32 1.16 -5.18
CA ALA A 216 1.52 0.49 -6.46
C ALA A 216 1.72 1.50 -7.61
N LEU A 217 0.89 2.54 -7.67
CA LEU A 217 0.98 3.61 -8.67
C LEU A 217 2.35 4.33 -8.59
N LEU A 218 2.78 4.75 -7.40
CA LEU A 218 4.05 5.45 -7.22
C LEU A 218 5.24 4.53 -7.52
N MET A 219 5.23 3.31 -7.01
CA MET A 219 6.32 2.36 -7.23
C MET A 219 6.46 1.98 -8.70
N THR A 220 5.36 1.72 -9.41
CA THR A 220 5.43 1.33 -10.83
C THR A 220 5.88 2.48 -11.73
N HIS A 221 5.58 3.74 -11.37
CA HIS A 221 5.82 4.88 -12.26
C HIS A 221 7.00 5.77 -11.87
N TRP A 222 7.30 5.92 -10.59
CA TRP A 222 8.34 6.85 -10.12
C TRP A 222 9.63 6.15 -9.69
N LEU A 223 9.63 4.83 -9.50
CA LEU A 223 10.84 4.06 -9.22
C LEU A 223 11.37 3.43 -10.52
N PRO A 224 12.69 3.17 -10.60
CA PRO A 224 13.26 2.39 -11.68
C PRO A 224 12.64 0.98 -11.73
N GLN A 225 12.49 0.44 -12.94
CA GLN A 225 11.93 -0.88 -13.18
C GLN A 225 12.99 -1.77 -13.83
N ARG A 226 12.94 -3.08 -13.57
CA ARG A 226 13.71 -4.05 -14.33
C ARG A 226 13.03 -4.33 -15.67
N ASN A 227 13.75 -4.16 -16.77
CA ASN A 227 13.24 -4.45 -18.10
C ASN A 227 13.36 -5.94 -18.41
N THR A 228 12.22 -6.63 -18.52
CA THR A 228 12.18 -8.03 -18.98
C THR A 228 12.05 -8.08 -20.49
N LEU A 229 13.09 -7.71 -21.23
CA LEU A 229 13.17 -8.02 -22.67
C LEU A 229 13.37 -9.53 -22.80
N ALA A 230 12.27 -10.27 -22.93
CA ALA A 230 12.33 -11.68 -23.31
C ALA A 230 12.96 -11.77 -24.71
N LYS A 231 14.26 -12.08 -24.80
CA LYS A 231 14.84 -12.57 -26.05
C LYS A 231 14.12 -13.88 -26.38
N LEU A 232 13.12 -13.84 -27.25
CA LEU A 232 12.65 -15.00 -27.99
C LEU A 232 13.83 -15.52 -28.83
N GLN A 233 14.69 -16.35 -28.26
CA GLN A 233 15.71 -17.07 -29.00
C GLN A 233 15.09 -18.34 -29.58
N PHE A 234 15.15 -18.44 -30.91
CA PHE A 234 14.99 -19.72 -31.61
C PHE A 234 16.10 -20.70 -31.17
N PRO A 235 15.83 -22.01 -31.14
CA PRO A 235 16.75 -22.96 -30.52
C PRO A 235 17.96 -23.21 -31.42
N LYS A 236 19.06 -22.50 -31.20
CA LYS A 236 20.40 -22.97 -31.61
C LYS A 236 21.47 -22.56 -30.62
N GLY A 237 22.03 -23.57 -29.96
CA GLY A 237 23.37 -23.55 -29.37
C GLY A 237 23.42 -23.22 -27.89
N LYS A 238 24.09 -24.09 -27.12
CA LYS A 238 24.41 -23.89 -25.71
C LYS A 238 25.29 -22.65 -25.54
N THR A 239 24.68 -21.53 -25.14
CA THR A 239 25.37 -20.38 -24.58
C THR A 239 24.73 -20.05 -23.24
N LYS A 240 25.58 -19.84 -22.23
CA LYS A 240 25.23 -19.53 -20.85
C LYS A 240 24.25 -18.35 -20.84
N ASP A 241 23.03 -18.57 -20.34
CA ASP A 241 21.99 -17.54 -20.20
C ASP A 241 22.43 -16.45 -19.23
N THR A 242 23.08 -15.41 -19.73
CA THR A 242 23.08 -14.10 -19.07
C THR A 242 21.99 -13.27 -19.71
N VAL A 243 20.80 -13.29 -19.09
CA VAL A 243 19.81 -12.24 -19.26
C VAL A 243 20.48 -10.96 -18.76
N GLU A 244 20.80 -10.02 -19.65
CA GLU A 244 21.18 -8.67 -19.23
C GLU A 244 19.94 -8.02 -18.64
N ASP A 245 19.81 -8.09 -17.32
CA ASP A 245 18.78 -7.39 -16.54
C ASP A 245 19.03 -5.88 -16.64
N THR A 246 18.58 -5.24 -17.72
CA THR A 246 18.68 -3.78 -17.87
C THR A 246 17.64 -3.10 -16.99
N VAL A 247 18.08 -2.20 -16.11
CA VAL A 247 17.18 -1.32 -15.34
C VAL A 247 16.77 -0.15 -16.23
N VAL A 248 15.47 0.12 -16.31
CA VAL A 248 14.89 1.22 -17.07
C VAL A 248 14.15 2.18 -16.15
N GLU A 249 14.31 3.47 -16.41
CA GLU A 249 13.65 4.54 -15.64
C GLU A 249 12.13 4.61 -15.92
N ASN A 250 11.66 4.01 -17.02
CA ASN A 250 10.25 3.98 -17.43
C ASN A 250 9.81 2.59 -17.91
N GLY A 251 9.72 1.62 -17.01
CA GLY A 251 9.31 0.25 -17.34
C GLY A 251 7.88 -0.10 -16.94
N ALA A 252 7.05 0.91 -16.63
CA ALA A 252 5.66 0.67 -16.24
C ALA A 252 4.90 -0.05 -17.36
N GLN A 253 4.34 -1.22 -17.07
CA GLN A 253 3.57 -2.00 -18.06
C GLN A 253 2.22 -1.35 -18.41
N ILE A 254 1.67 -0.55 -17.51
CA ILE A 254 0.39 0.13 -17.67
C ILE A 254 0.68 1.59 -17.92
N ALA A 255 0.41 2.11 -19.11
CA ALA A 255 0.56 3.54 -19.37
C ALA A 255 -0.51 4.36 -18.62
N LEU A 256 -0.11 5.50 -18.05
CA LEU A 256 -1.06 6.42 -17.39
C LEU A 256 -1.69 7.41 -18.36
N ARG A 257 -1.08 7.61 -19.52
CA ARG A 257 -1.57 8.45 -20.60
C ARG A 257 -1.19 7.80 -21.93
N SER A 258 -2.13 7.75 -22.88
CA SER A 258 -1.89 7.22 -24.22
C SER A 258 -0.88 8.11 -24.96
N PRO A 259 0.28 7.59 -25.41
CA PRO A 259 1.25 8.40 -26.16
C PRO A 259 0.73 8.87 -27.53
N SER A 260 -0.22 8.14 -28.12
CA SER A 260 -0.75 8.43 -29.44
C SER A 260 -2.00 9.30 -29.42
N THR A 261 -2.86 9.15 -28.41
CA THR A 261 -4.15 9.86 -28.34
C THR A 261 -4.21 10.90 -27.22
N GLY A 262 -3.26 10.89 -26.28
CA GLY A 262 -3.30 11.76 -25.09
C GLY A 262 -4.40 11.40 -24.08
N ASP A 263 -5.16 10.33 -24.34
CA ASP A 263 -6.28 9.90 -23.49
C ASP A 263 -5.82 9.29 -22.18
N TRP A 264 -6.65 9.47 -21.17
CA TRP A 264 -6.46 8.91 -19.84
C TRP A 264 -7.25 7.61 -19.67
N PRO A 265 -6.66 6.56 -19.09
CA PRO A 265 -7.43 5.44 -18.59
C PRO A 265 -8.35 5.90 -17.45
N THR A 266 -9.49 5.22 -17.31
CA THR A 266 -10.41 5.48 -16.20
C THR A 266 -9.76 5.11 -14.87
N ILE A 267 -10.15 5.80 -13.79
CA ILE A 267 -9.62 5.49 -12.45
C ILE A 267 -9.99 4.06 -12.03
N GLY A 268 -11.20 3.59 -12.37
CA GLY A 268 -11.61 2.21 -12.11
C GLY A 268 -10.72 1.18 -12.81
N PHE A 269 -10.35 1.41 -14.07
CA PHE A 269 -9.40 0.56 -14.79
C PHE A 269 -8.03 0.54 -14.10
N LEU A 270 -7.52 1.70 -13.69
CA LEU A 270 -6.25 1.79 -12.97
C LEU A 270 -6.31 1.04 -11.64
N GLN A 271 -7.36 1.21 -10.84
CA GLN A 271 -7.54 0.50 -9.57
C GLN A 271 -7.68 -1.02 -9.74
N GLU A 272 -8.22 -1.48 -10.86
CA GLU A 272 -8.31 -2.90 -11.19
C GLU A 272 -6.96 -3.47 -11.64
N LYS A 273 -6.19 -2.74 -12.45
CA LYS A 273 -4.95 -3.25 -13.06
C LYS A 273 -3.68 -2.98 -12.25
N LEU A 274 -3.60 -1.87 -11.53
CA LEU A 274 -2.49 -1.55 -10.62
C LEU A 274 -2.72 -2.21 -9.26
N GLN A 275 -2.53 -3.52 -9.24
CA GLN A 275 -2.54 -4.32 -8.02
C GLN A 275 -1.14 -4.33 -7.37
N PRO A 276 -1.01 -4.75 -6.10
CA PRO A 276 0.31 -4.88 -5.47
C PRO A 276 1.31 -5.69 -6.31
N THR A 277 0.86 -6.74 -7.00
CA THR A 277 1.71 -7.56 -7.89
C THR A 277 2.35 -6.79 -9.04
N SER A 278 1.84 -5.60 -9.38
CA SER A 278 2.44 -4.72 -10.40
C SER A 278 3.79 -4.15 -9.97
N VAL A 279 4.16 -4.25 -8.69
CA VAL A 279 5.45 -3.77 -8.16
C VAL A 279 6.55 -4.84 -8.20
N ARG A 280 6.33 -5.98 -8.85
CA ARG A 280 7.31 -7.09 -8.86
C ARG A 280 8.65 -6.72 -9.51
N GLU A 281 8.62 -5.84 -10.51
CA GLU A 281 9.82 -5.40 -11.24
C GLU A 281 10.42 -4.09 -10.70
N THR A 282 9.88 -3.53 -9.63
CA THR A 282 10.37 -2.26 -9.08
C THR A 282 11.73 -2.49 -8.42
N VAL A 283 12.72 -1.67 -8.79
CA VAL A 283 14.08 -1.74 -8.26
C VAL A 283 14.21 -0.73 -7.13
N GLY A 284 14.51 -1.25 -5.96
CA GLY A 284 14.63 -0.51 -4.71
C GLY A 284 13.35 0.19 -4.26
N LEU A 285 13.49 1.16 -3.36
CA LEU A 285 12.38 1.95 -2.80
C LEU A 285 12.54 3.46 -3.00
N ASP A 286 13.64 3.90 -3.61
CA ASP A 286 13.95 5.32 -3.83
C ASP A 286 13.47 5.79 -5.20
N LEU A 287 13.04 7.05 -5.27
CA LEU A 287 12.57 7.66 -6.52
C LEU A 287 13.70 7.75 -7.56
N SER A 288 13.32 7.67 -8.83
CA SER A 288 14.20 7.89 -9.97
C SER A 288 14.86 9.27 -9.91
N HIS A 289 16.19 9.29 -9.84
CA HIS A 289 16.97 10.55 -9.89
C HIS A 289 16.71 11.35 -11.19
N PRO A 290 16.69 10.74 -12.40
CA PRO A 290 16.32 11.44 -13.62
C PRO A 290 14.96 12.16 -13.54
N LEU A 291 13.92 11.48 -13.02
CA LEU A 291 12.60 12.08 -12.83
C LEU A 291 12.66 13.29 -11.89
N THR A 292 13.24 13.11 -10.69
CA THR A 292 13.27 14.16 -9.67
C THR A 292 14.12 15.37 -10.08
N ASN A 293 15.23 15.16 -10.79
CA ASN A 293 16.05 16.23 -11.34
C ASN A 293 15.29 17.05 -12.38
N CYS A 294 14.62 16.39 -13.35
CA CYS A 294 13.81 17.07 -14.36
C CYS A 294 12.72 17.95 -13.72
N LEU A 295 12.04 17.48 -12.68
CA LEU A 295 11.01 18.26 -11.98
C LEU A 295 11.58 19.47 -11.22
N ARG A 296 12.77 19.30 -10.62
CA ARG A 296 13.48 20.41 -9.96
C ARG A 296 13.91 21.48 -10.97
N ASP A 297 14.45 21.04 -12.10
CA ASP A 297 14.93 21.94 -13.15
C ASP A 297 13.75 22.67 -13.82
N LEU A 298 12.64 21.98 -14.08
CA LEU A 298 11.40 22.59 -14.59
C LEU A 298 10.87 23.68 -13.67
N LYS A 299 10.89 23.46 -12.34
CA LYS A 299 10.55 24.51 -11.37
C LYS A 299 11.49 25.71 -11.50
N ALA A 300 12.80 25.47 -11.56
CA ALA A 300 13.79 26.54 -11.68
C ALA A 300 13.61 27.35 -12.96
N HIS A 301 13.26 26.70 -14.08
CA HIS A 301 13.02 27.40 -15.34
C HIS A 301 11.71 28.20 -15.34
N LEU A 302 10.60 27.59 -14.93
CA LEU A 302 9.29 28.24 -14.99
C LEU A 302 9.10 29.32 -13.90
N ILE A 303 9.54 29.08 -12.66
CA ILE A 303 9.30 30.06 -11.58
C ILE A 303 10.20 31.29 -11.71
N ASN A 304 11.41 31.13 -12.24
CA ASN A 304 12.33 32.26 -12.39
C ASN A 304 12.00 33.13 -13.62
N ASP A 305 11.19 32.63 -14.55
CA ASP A 305 10.75 33.35 -15.75
C ASP A 305 9.25 33.63 -15.70
N ASN A 306 8.89 34.79 -15.13
CA ASN A 306 7.49 35.20 -14.94
C ASN A 306 6.71 35.34 -16.25
N ASP A 307 7.39 35.70 -17.35
CA ASP A 307 6.72 35.86 -18.64
C ASP A 307 6.38 34.49 -19.24
N VAL A 308 7.32 33.54 -19.20
CA VAL A 308 7.04 32.16 -19.63
C VAL A 308 5.98 31.51 -18.75
N LEU A 309 6.03 31.72 -17.43
CA LEU A 309 5.00 31.20 -16.52
C LEU A 309 3.62 31.82 -16.75
N ARG A 310 3.55 33.09 -17.19
CA ARG A 310 2.29 33.71 -17.62
C ARG A 310 1.77 33.02 -18.87
N VAL A 311 2.59 32.88 -19.92
CA VAL A 311 2.20 32.22 -21.18
C VAL A 311 1.75 30.78 -20.94
N TYR A 312 2.47 30.02 -20.11
CA TYR A 312 2.07 28.66 -19.76
C TYR A 312 0.68 28.60 -19.11
N ARG A 313 0.36 29.53 -18.20
CA ARG A 313 -0.97 29.59 -17.56
C ARG A 313 -2.07 29.99 -18.53
N GLU A 314 -1.79 30.93 -19.43
CA GLU A 314 -2.71 31.34 -20.50
C GLU A 314 -3.05 30.13 -21.39
N ASN A 315 -2.02 29.41 -21.86
CA ASN A 315 -2.20 28.18 -22.64
C ASN A 315 -3.04 27.12 -21.90
N VAL A 316 -2.79 26.91 -20.59
CA VAL A 316 -3.59 25.98 -19.77
C VAL A 316 -5.06 26.39 -19.73
N MET A 317 -5.36 27.69 -19.54
CA MET A 317 -6.74 28.19 -19.52
C MET A 317 -7.41 28.08 -20.89
N ASP A 318 -6.69 28.36 -21.97
CA ASP A 318 -7.21 28.25 -23.34
C ASP A 318 -7.58 26.81 -23.70
N CYS A 319 -6.74 25.85 -23.31
CA CYS A 319 -7.06 24.42 -23.44
C CYS A 319 -8.33 24.06 -22.65
N LEU A 320 -8.46 24.55 -21.42
CA LEU A 320 -9.59 24.23 -20.55
C LEU A 320 -10.92 24.86 -21.05
N ARG A 321 -10.87 26.10 -21.55
CA ARG A 321 -12.01 26.79 -22.16
C ARG A 321 -12.42 26.11 -23.47
N SER A 322 -11.46 25.70 -24.29
CA SER A 322 -11.71 24.95 -25.53
C SER A 322 -12.39 23.61 -25.24
N TRP A 323 -11.94 22.90 -24.20
CA TRP A 323 -12.60 21.67 -23.73
C TRP A 323 -14.03 21.92 -23.26
N ALA A 324 -14.27 22.98 -22.47
CA ALA A 324 -15.61 23.31 -21.98
C ALA A 324 -16.56 23.72 -23.11
N ALA A 325 -16.06 24.44 -24.13
CA ALA A 325 -16.80 24.77 -25.35
C ALA A 325 -17.18 23.50 -26.13
N ALA A 326 -16.22 22.58 -26.32
CA ALA A 326 -16.46 21.31 -26.99
C ALA A 326 -17.47 20.41 -26.26
N LYS A 327 -17.57 20.52 -24.93
CA LYS A 327 -18.56 19.82 -24.10
C LYS A 327 -19.91 20.55 -23.98
N GLY A 328 -20.03 21.77 -24.50
CA GLY A 328 -21.23 22.59 -24.38
C GLY A 328 -21.50 23.09 -22.95
N THR A 329 -20.49 23.07 -22.07
CA THR A 329 -20.60 23.46 -20.65
C THR A 329 -19.99 24.83 -20.34
N LEU A 330 -19.53 25.57 -21.37
CA LEU A 330 -18.81 26.82 -21.19
C LEU A 330 -19.61 27.86 -20.38
N SER A 331 -20.90 28.03 -20.68
CA SER A 331 -21.76 29.00 -19.98
C SER A 331 -22.00 28.62 -18.51
N SER A 332 -22.25 27.34 -18.23
CA SER A 332 -22.45 26.83 -16.86
C SER A 332 -21.17 26.85 -16.03
N SER A 333 -20.01 26.71 -16.67
CA SER A 333 -18.71 26.65 -16.01
C SER A 333 -17.99 28.00 -15.94
N ALA A 334 -18.47 29.04 -16.62
CA ALA A 334 -17.79 30.33 -16.76
C ALA A 334 -17.29 30.89 -15.41
N ARG A 335 -18.18 30.99 -14.42
CA ARG A 335 -17.83 31.48 -13.08
C ARG A 335 -16.70 30.70 -12.41
N SER A 336 -16.78 29.36 -12.44
CA SER A 336 -15.74 28.49 -11.86
C SER A 336 -14.39 28.61 -12.59
N LEU A 337 -14.43 28.79 -13.91
CA LEU A 337 -13.23 28.93 -14.74
C LEU A 337 -12.56 30.30 -14.58
N ASP A 338 -13.34 31.37 -14.44
CA ASP A 338 -12.82 32.71 -14.20
C ASP A 338 -12.19 32.81 -12.80
N GLU A 339 -12.82 32.19 -11.80
CA GLU A 339 -12.24 32.08 -10.46
C GLU A 339 -10.94 31.26 -10.47
N LEU A 340 -10.91 30.14 -11.21
CA LEU A 340 -9.70 29.34 -11.40
C LEU A 340 -8.60 30.11 -12.12
N GLU A 341 -8.90 30.90 -13.16
CA GLU A 341 -7.90 31.71 -13.87
C GLU A 341 -7.17 32.65 -12.91
N SER A 342 -7.91 33.32 -12.03
CA SER A 342 -7.34 34.22 -11.02
C SER A 342 -6.41 33.51 -10.02
N LYS A 343 -6.62 32.21 -9.79
CA LYS A 343 -5.89 31.37 -8.82
C LYS A 343 -4.97 30.34 -9.47
N LEU A 344 -4.92 30.24 -10.80
CA LEU A 344 -4.22 29.17 -11.52
C LEU A 344 -2.71 29.18 -11.22
N TYR A 345 -2.15 30.36 -10.97
CA TYR A 345 -0.77 30.49 -10.50
C TYR A 345 -0.49 29.64 -9.27
N LEU A 346 -1.39 29.64 -8.28
CA LEU A 346 -1.21 28.88 -7.04
C LEU A 346 -1.22 27.36 -7.30
N VAL A 347 -2.08 26.92 -8.23
CA VAL A 347 -2.17 25.51 -8.64
C VAL A 347 -0.90 25.07 -9.36
N VAL A 348 -0.47 25.82 -10.38
CA VAL A 348 0.76 25.53 -11.15
C VAL A 348 1.99 25.59 -10.25
N HIS A 349 2.13 26.65 -9.44
CA HIS A 349 3.21 26.79 -8.48
C HIS A 349 3.19 25.66 -7.44
N GLY A 350 2.00 25.22 -7.01
CA GLY A 350 1.80 24.07 -6.14
C GLY A 350 2.41 22.80 -6.73
N PHE A 351 2.06 22.45 -7.97
CA PHE A 351 2.62 21.28 -8.65
C PHE A 351 4.13 21.37 -8.86
N LEU A 352 4.64 22.51 -9.33
CA LEU A 352 6.08 22.70 -9.52
C LEU A 352 6.87 22.58 -8.21
N THR A 353 6.31 23.12 -7.12
CA THR A 353 6.93 23.03 -5.80
C THR A 353 6.91 21.61 -5.25
N ILE A 354 5.79 20.90 -5.39
CA ILE A 354 5.68 19.49 -4.98
C ILE A 354 6.66 18.62 -5.77
N GLY A 355 6.66 18.74 -7.11
CA GLY A 355 7.53 17.98 -8.00
C GLY A 355 9.01 18.20 -7.72
N ALA A 356 9.45 19.46 -7.57
CA ALA A 356 10.83 19.77 -7.21
C ALA A 356 11.20 19.25 -5.81
N GLY A 357 10.24 19.25 -4.88
CA GLY A 357 10.40 18.71 -3.53
C GLY A 357 10.76 17.22 -3.52
N LEU A 358 10.31 16.45 -4.52
CA LEU A 358 10.60 15.01 -4.63
C LEU A 358 12.09 14.68 -4.72
N SER A 359 12.94 15.64 -5.11
CA SER A 359 14.41 15.49 -5.06
C SER A 359 14.96 15.38 -3.63
N GLN A 360 14.16 15.73 -2.63
CA GLN A 360 14.49 15.65 -1.21
C GLN A 360 13.62 14.56 -0.55
N PRO A 361 14.20 13.47 -0.03
CA PRO A 361 13.43 12.38 0.57
C PRO A 361 12.49 12.81 1.71
N LYS A 362 12.83 13.89 2.42
CA LYS A 362 12.02 14.45 3.52
C LYS A 362 10.72 15.10 3.04
N GLU A 363 10.64 15.56 1.80
CA GLU A 363 9.43 16.20 1.27
C GLU A 363 8.43 15.14 0.77
N LEU A 364 8.92 13.97 0.35
CA LEU A 364 8.06 12.87 -0.11
C LEU A 364 7.06 12.43 0.97
N GLN A 365 7.45 12.47 2.24
CA GLN A 365 6.56 12.12 3.37
C GLN A 365 5.27 12.97 3.43
N HIS A 366 5.31 14.18 2.86
CA HIS A 366 4.21 15.15 2.81
C HIS A 366 3.49 15.22 1.45
N LEU A 367 3.85 14.37 0.49
CA LEU A 367 3.30 14.42 -0.88
C LEU A 367 1.78 14.53 -0.92
N LEU A 368 1.09 13.62 -0.21
CA LEU A 368 -0.37 13.55 -0.20
C LEU A 368 -0.97 14.79 0.48
N GLU A 369 -0.39 15.22 1.60
CA GLU A 369 -0.83 16.43 2.31
C GLU A 369 -0.69 17.68 1.42
N TYR A 370 0.45 17.85 0.75
CA TYR A 370 0.68 18.99 -0.12
C TYR A 370 -0.22 18.98 -1.35
N LEU A 371 -0.46 17.81 -1.97
CA LEU A 371 -1.43 17.72 -3.07
C LEU A 371 -2.83 18.16 -2.61
N LEU A 372 -3.28 17.69 -1.45
CA LEU A 372 -4.60 18.04 -0.94
C LEU A 372 -4.71 19.53 -0.53
N THR A 373 -3.69 20.05 0.15
CA THR A 373 -3.73 21.41 0.72
C THR A 373 -3.35 22.53 -0.26
N ARG A 374 -2.38 22.29 -1.16
CA ARG A 374 -1.85 23.31 -2.07
C ARG A 374 -2.50 23.30 -3.45
N VAL A 375 -3.12 22.18 -3.84
CA VAL A 375 -3.76 22.04 -5.14
C VAL A 375 -5.26 21.82 -4.97
N VAL A 376 -5.66 20.70 -4.36
CA VAL A 376 -7.07 20.29 -4.36
C VAL A 376 -7.96 21.26 -3.60
N ARG A 377 -7.50 21.81 -2.48
CA ARG A 377 -8.21 22.86 -1.76
C ARG A 377 -8.56 24.07 -2.64
N ILE A 378 -7.61 24.53 -3.46
CA ILE A 378 -7.82 25.65 -4.37
C ILE A 378 -8.88 25.30 -5.42
N LEU A 379 -8.83 24.07 -5.95
CA LEU A 379 -9.82 23.60 -6.92
C LEU A 379 -11.23 23.53 -6.31
N HIS A 380 -11.36 23.13 -5.04
CA HIS A 380 -12.64 23.19 -4.33
C HIS A 380 -13.10 24.63 -4.07
N ASP A 381 -12.20 25.52 -3.68
CA ASP A 381 -12.51 26.94 -3.46
C ASP A 381 -12.98 27.63 -4.75
N CYS A 382 -12.58 27.11 -5.93
CA CYS A 382 -13.03 27.55 -7.25
C CYS A 382 -14.28 26.80 -7.77
N GLU A 383 -14.89 25.92 -6.96
CA GLU A 383 -16.06 25.10 -7.33
C GLU A 383 -15.84 24.24 -8.59
N ILE A 384 -14.61 23.76 -8.79
CA ILE A 384 -14.27 22.95 -9.97
C ILE A 384 -14.85 21.55 -9.85
N THR A 385 -15.55 21.09 -10.89
CA THR A 385 -16.08 19.73 -10.94
C THR A 385 -15.00 18.70 -11.22
N LYS A 386 -15.20 17.45 -10.81
CA LYS A 386 -14.28 16.33 -11.07
C LYS A 386 -13.93 16.14 -12.56
N SER A 387 -14.89 16.40 -13.47
CA SER A 387 -14.63 16.39 -14.92
C SER A 387 -13.72 17.53 -15.37
N GLN A 388 -13.90 18.73 -14.83
CA GLN A 388 -13.02 19.87 -15.11
C GLN A 388 -11.62 19.63 -14.51
N VAL A 389 -11.50 19.00 -13.33
CA VAL A 389 -10.20 18.59 -12.77
C VAL A 389 -9.46 17.65 -13.74
N ASN A 390 -10.15 16.65 -14.29
CA ASN A 390 -9.56 15.74 -15.27
C ASN A 390 -9.10 16.47 -16.56
N ALA A 391 -9.86 17.47 -17.01
CA ALA A 391 -9.49 18.30 -18.15
C ALA A 391 -8.29 19.22 -17.84
N LEU A 392 -8.26 19.83 -16.65
CA LEU A 392 -7.14 20.65 -16.18
C LEU A 392 -5.82 19.87 -16.18
N PHE A 393 -5.84 18.61 -15.74
CA PHE A 393 -4.66 17.76 -15.79
C PHE A 393 -4.15 17.49 -17.21
N SER A 394 -5.05 17.40 -18.20
CA SER A 394 -4.66 17.30 -19.62
C SER A 394 -4.01 18.59 -20.08
N ALA A 395 -4.66 19.72 -19.79
CA ALA A 395 -4.15 21.05 -20.14
C ALA A 395 -2.77 21.34 -19.53
N LEU A 396 -2.50 20.91 -18.29
CA LEU A 396 -1.19 21.05 -17.64
C LEU A 396 -0.08 20.29 -18.37
N VAL A 397 -0.37 19.14 -18.98
CA VAL A 397 0.63 18.39 -19.76
C VAL A 397 0.80 19.01 -21.14
N ASP A 398 -0.32 19.24 -21.83
CA ASP A 398 -0.32 19.67 -23.24
C ASP A 398 0.23 21.09 -23.39
N ALA A 399 -0.13 22.02 -22.51
CA ALA A 399 0.36 23.39 -22.57
C ALA A 399 1.88 23.50 -22.38
N LEU A 400 2.52 22.56 -21.68
CA LEU A 400 3.98 22.57 -21.49
C LEU A 400 4.68 22.13 -22.78
N ALA A 401 4.09 21.17 -23.51
CA ALA A 401 4.62 20.71 -24.78
C ALA A 401 4.59 21.83 -25.85
N GLU A 402 3.60 22.72 -25.79
CA GLU A 402 3.45 23.84 -26.74
C GLU A 402 4.32 25.07 -26.40
N LEU A 403 5.05 25.09 -25.28
CA LEU A 403 5.96 26.20 -24.97
C LEU A 403 7.19 26.19 -25.89
N ASP A 404 7.42 27.31 -26.57
CA ASP A 404 8.64 27.59 -27.33
C ASP A 404 9.64 28.35 -26.45
N VAL A 405 10.52 27.62 -25.78
CA VAL A 405 11.51 28.16 -24.84
C VAL A 405 12.82 27.40 -24.94
N TRP A 406 13.94 28.11 -24.75
CA TRP A 406 15.28 27.60 -25.03
C TRP A 406 15.62 26.27 -24.32
N TYR A 407 15.19 26.07 -23.08
CA TYR A 407 15.47 24.85 -22.30
C TYR A 407 14.62 23.64 -22.75
N LEU A 408 13.54 23.88 -23.49
CA LEU A 408 12.74 22.87 -24.18
C LEU A 408 13.12 22.71 -25.65
N ASN A 409 14.14 23.41 -26.15
CA ASN A 409 14.57 23.36 -27.56
C ASN A 409 15.76 22.42 -27.81
N GLY A 410 16.37 21.85 -26.76
CA GLY A 410 17.33 20.75 -26.88
C GLY A 410 16.62 19.41 -27.07
N GLU A 411 16.89 18.67 -28.15
CA GLU A 411 16.17 17.42 -28.47
C GLU A 411 16.22 16.37 -27.35
N GLU A 412 17.40 16.14 -26.76
CA GLU A 412 17.56 15.14 -25.68
C GLU A 412 16.92 15.58 -24.35
N THR A 413 17.05 16.86 -23.99
CA THR A 413 16.52 17.40 -22.72
C THR A 413 15.01 17.60 -22.76
N ARG A 414 14.48 18.00 -23.92
CA ARG A 414 13.03 18.19 -24.13
C ARG A 414 12.27 16.90 -23.85
N GLY A 415 12.69 15.79 -24.45
CA GLY A 415 12.01 14.51 -24.30
C GLY A 415 11.95 14.06 -22.83
N LEU A 416 13.05 14.18 -22.10
CA LEU A 416 13.13 13.80 -20.69
C LEU A 416 12.32 14.73 -19.78
N LEU A 417 12.37 16.05 -19.99
CA LEU A 417 11.62 17.03 -19.20
C LEU A 417 10.11 16.84 -19.39
N LEU A 418 9.64 16.76 -20.63
CA LEU A 418 8.22 16.57 -20.95
C LEU A 418 7.71 15.21 -20.43
N ALA A 419 8.47 14.14 -20.65
CA ALA A 419 8.07 12.81 -20.14
C ALA A 419 8.04 12.75 -18.60
N SER A 420 8.96 13.46 -17.93
CA SER A 420 8.98 13.55 -16.46
C SER A 420 7.80 14.35 -15.93
N TRP A 421 7.46 15.47 -16.56
CA TRP A 421 6.30 16.28 -16.20
C TRP A 421 5.00 15.54 -16.43
N ASP A 422 4.82 14.95 -17.62
CA ASP A 422 3.66 14.13 -17.94
C ASP A 422 3.48 13.01 -16.91
N ARG A 423 4.55 12.28 -16.59
CA ARG A 423 4.48 11.19 -15.60
C ARG A 423 4.13 11.67 -14.20
N PHE A 424 4.73 12.77 -13.75
CA PHE A 424 4.43 13.37 -12.45
C PHE A 424 2.95 13.78 -12.38
N ILE A 425 2.50 14.54 -13.38
CA ILE A 425 1.12 15.02 -13.47
C ILE A 425 0.12 13.86 -13.60
N SER A 426 0.45 12.83 -14.37
CA SER A 426 -0.34 11.62 -14.54
C SER A 426 -0.61 10.89 -13.22
N VAL A 427 0.43 10.73 -12.38
CA VAL A 427 0.30 10.11 -11.06
C VAL A 427 -0.50 11.01 -10.11
N CYS A 428 -0.21 12.31 -10.09
CA CYS A 428 -0.98 13.27 -9.29
C CYS A 428 -2.46 13.27 -9.69
N ARG A 429 -2.77 13.21 -10.98
CA ARG A 429 -4.14 13.09 -11.50
C ARG A 429 -4.84 11.86 -10.93
N ALA A 430 -4.21 10.69 -11.01
CA ALA A 430 -4.81 9.45 -10.54
C ALA A 430 -5.07 9.50 -9.02
N ILE A 431 -4.13 10.04 -8.23
CA ILE A 431 -4.31 10.25 -6.79
C ILE A 431 -5.50 11.19 -6.54
N VAL A 432 -5.47 12.40 -7.12
CA VAL A 432 -6.48 13.43 -6.89
C VAL A 432 -7.88 12.95 -7.29
N LEU A 433 -8.06 12.37 -8.48
CA LEU A 433 -9.38 11.90 -8.92
C LEU A 433 -9.93 10.73 -8.09
N THR A 434 -9.06 9.95 -7.44
CA THR A 434 -9.48 8.86 -6.53
C THR A 434 -10.11 9.39 -5.24
N VAL A 435 -9.69 10.58 -4.79
CA VAL A 435 -10.07 11.11 -3.47
C VAL A 435 -10.82 12.43 -3.54
N TYR A 436 -10.94 13.06 -4.71
CA TYR A 436 -11.44 14.43 -4.90
C TYR A 436 -12.71 14.74 -4.10
N ASP A 437 -13.72 13.87 -4.19
CA ASP A 437 -15.00 14.10 -3.52
C ASP A 437 -14.91 13.88 -1.99
N ARG A 438 -14.01 12.99 -1.55
CA ARG A 438 -13.80 12.62 -0.14
C ARG A 438 -12.88 13.57 0.62
N CYS A 439 -12.00 14.29 -0.08
CA CYS A 439 -11.09 15.26 0.53
C CYS A 439 -11.69 16.67 0.65
N HIS A 440 -12.96 16.85 0.29
CA HIS A 440 -13.65 18.12 0.51
C HIS A 440 -13.65 18.46 2.01
N PRO A 441 -13.43 19.73 2.43
CA PRO A 441 -13.34 20.10 3.85
C PRO A 441 -14.52 19.63 4.69
N SER A 442 -15.75 19.69 4.16
CA SER A 442 -16.94 19.18 4.86
C SER A 442 -16.92 17.67 5.06
N ALA A 443 -16.42 16.90 4.09
CA ALA A 443 -16.31 15.44 4.19
C ALA A 443 -15.23 15.03 5.20
N ILE A 444 -14.09 15.73 5.22
CA ILE A 444 -13.02 15.50 6.19
C ILE A 444 -13.52 15.80 7.61
N LEU A 445 -14.25 16.90 7.82
CA LEU A 445 -14.82 17.23 9.13
C LEU A 445 -15.80 16.16 9.61
N ALA A 446 -16.68 15.67 8.73
CA ALA A 446 -17.60 14.58 9.05
C ALA A 446 -16.85 13.29 9.43
N TYR A 447 -15.77 12.95 8.72
CA TYR A 447 -14.92 11.81 9.04
C TYR A 447 -14.22 11.95 10.40
N GLN A 448 -13.67 13.13 10.70
CA GLN A 448 -13.01 13.39 11.99
C GLN A 448 -14.01 13.29 13.15
N GLN A 449 -15.23 13.78 12.96
CA GLN A 449 -16.30 13.66 13.95
C GLN A 449 -16.68 12.20 14.21
N ALA A 450 -16.73 11.35 13.16
CA ALA A 450 -17.01 9.92 13.31
C ALA A 450 -15.92 9.20 14.14
N ILE A 451 -14.63 9.45 13.84
CA ILE A 451 -13.52 8.85 14.62
C ILE A 451 -13.54 9.29 16.07
N LEU A 452 -13.79 10.59 16.31
CA LEU A 452 -13.82 11.16 17.66
C LEU A 452 -15.03 10.66 18.44
N GLY A 453 -16.19 10.53 17.79
CA GLY A 453 -17.44 10.01 18.33
C GLY A 453 -17.28 8.63 18.95
N ASP A 454 -16.63 7.70 18.23
CA ASP A 454 -16.31 6.35 18.73
C ASP A 454 -15.48 6.43 20.03
N THR A 455 -14.49 7.32 20.10
CA THR A 455 -13.67 7.52 21.31
C THR A 455 -14.44 8.06 22.52
N THR A 456 -15.47 8.87 22.30
CA THR A 456 -16.22 9.53 23.39
C THR A 456 -17.39 8.69 23.91
N GLU A 457 -18.06 7.91 23.07
CA GLU A 457 -19.09 6.97 23.53
C GLU A 457 -18.46 5.79 24.29
N GLU A 458 -17.27 5.33 23.89
CA GLU A 458 -16.57 4.23 24.55
C GLU A 458 -16.01 4.61 25.93
N ALA A 459 -15.50 5.84 26.10
CA ALA A 459 -15.08 6.36 27.40
C ALA A 459 -16.24 6.46 28.42
N ALA A 460 -17.46 6.73 27.94
CA ALA A 460 -18.66 6.76 28.78
C ALA A 460 -19.10 5.35 29.21
N THR A 461 -18.95 4.34 28.35
CA THR A 461 -19.26 2.94 28.70
C THR A 461 -18.23 2.30 29.64
N GLY A 462 -16.94 2.68 29.53
CA GLY A 462 -15.88 2.20 30.45
C GLY A 462 -15.94 2.82 31.85
N ALA A 463 -16.44 4.05 31.98
CA ALA A 463 -16.66 4.68 33.29
C ALA A 463 -17.89 4.11 34.02
N SER A 464 -18.92 3.65 33.29
CA SER A 464 -20.13 3.06 33.86
C SER A 464 -19.92 1.68 34.50
N SER A 465 -18.84 0.95 34.15
CA SER A 465 -18.57 -0.38 34.71
C SER A 465 -17.76 -0.38 36.01
N ILE A 466 -17.25 0.77 36.46
CA ILE A 466 -16.41 0.89 37.67
C ILE A 466 -17.22 1.33 38.92
N HIS A 467 -18.51 1.67 38.78
CA HIS A 467 -19.37 2.07 39.92
C HIS A 467 -20.42 1.03 40.34
N GLY A 468 -20.35 -0.20 39.82
CA GLY A 468 -21.34 -1.26 40.11
C GLY A 468 -20.89 -2.38 41.07
N ALA A 469 -19.77 -2.26 41.77
CA ALA A 469 -19.27 -3.33 42.65
C ALA A 469 -18.69 -2.77 43.97
N ASN A 470 -19.54 -2.09 44.75
CA ASN A 470 -19.33 -1.90 46.19
C ASN A 470 -20.68 -1.54 46.82
N ASN A 471 -21.51 -2.56 47.02
CA ASN A 471 -22.52 -2.64 48.08
C ASN A 471 -23.26 -3.98 47.94
N SER A 472 -22.98 -4.91 48.86
CA SER A 472 -23.93 -5.83 49.51
C SER A 472 -23.23 -7.12 49.98
N TYR A 473 -23.11 -7.24 51.31
CA TYR A 473 -22.91 -8.42 52.17
C TYR A 473 -21.64 -9.27 52.04
#